data_AF-A0A965LLD1-F1
#
_entry.id   AF-A0A965LLD1-F1
#
_cell.length_a   1.000
_cell.length_b   1.000
_cell.length_c   1.000
_cell.angle_alpha   90.00
_cell.angle_beta   90.00
_cell.angle_gamma   90.00
#
_symmetry.space_group_name_H-M   'P 1'
#
loop_
_entity.id
_entity.type
_entity.pdbx_description
1 polymer ?
#
loop_
_entity_poly.entity_id
_entity_poly.type
_entity_poly.pdbx_seq_one_letter_code
_entity_poly.pdbx_strand_id
1 'polypeptide(L)'
;MAAVTRRSYAGAAPACTLTNSITAGDTSALLTGTVTAWNNTASGPFYMVIDPGLATEEKVLVGSRTGSSLSSMTRGVDGTTAASHSAGATCYPVFTAVDADEANRLAAVMTTRGDLLTLNSSGDPARIAIGANGYLLTSNGTDATWAVAPTSGISSGDDSAIVLGSQIFG
;
A
#
# COMPACT_ATOMS: atom_id res chain seq x y z
N MET A 1 -7.90 9.89 1.78
CA MET A 1 -6.58 9.35 1.38
C MET A 1 -6.72 7.85 1.28
N ALA A 2 -6.11 7.18 0.29
CA ALA A 2 -6.16 5.72 0.24
C ALA A 2 -5.42 5.14 1.45
N ALA A 3 -5.95 4.06 2.03
CA ALA A 3 -5.36 3.34 3.14
C ALA A 3 -3.93 2.85 2.86
N VAL A 4 -3.64 2.50 1.61
CA VAL A 4 -2.31 2.15 1.13
C VAL A 4 -2.12 2.73 -0.28
N THR A 5 -0.99 3.41 -0.51
CA THR A 5 -0.60 3.83 -1.86
C THR A 5 -0.17 2.60 -2.64
N ARG A 6 -0.87 2.29 -3.74
CA ARG A 6 -0.42 1.22 -4.64
C ARG A 6 0.90 1.61 -5.30
N ARG A 7 1.84 0.68 -5.34
CA ARG A 7 3.09 0.83 -6.09
C ARG A 7 2.99 0.15 -7.44
N SER A 8 3.71 0.69 -8.41
CA SER A 8 3.83 0.08 -9.73
C SER A 8 5.04 -0.86 -9.78
N TYR A 9 4.90 -1.96 -10.52
CA TYR A 9 5.93 -2.99 -10.70
C TYR A 9 6.06 -3.34 -12.19
N ALA A 10 7.28 -3.54 -12.68
CA ALA A 10 7.55 -4.05 -14.02
C ALA A 10 8.47 -5.26 -13.93
N GLY A 11 8.03 -6.41 -14.47
CA GLY A 11 8.75 -7.68 -14.34
C GLY A 11 9.93 -7.87 -15.31
N ALA A 12 10.12 -6.96 -16.27
CA ALA A 12 11.16 -7.05 -17.30
C ALA A 12 11.87 -5.70 -17.54
N ALA A 13 11.96 -4.85 -16.51
CA ALA A 13 12.67 -3.59 -16.59
C ALA A 13 14.19 -3.85 -16.70
N PRO A 14 14.86 -3.47 -17.80
CA PRO A 14 16.30 -3.65 -17.93
C PRO A 14 17.08 -2.65 -17.06
N ALA A 15 18.31 -2.98 -16.70
CA ALA A 15 19.23 -2.03 -16.08
C ALA A 15 19.58 -0.87 -17.03
N CYS A 16 19.76 0.31 -16.44
CA CYS A 16 20.21 1.52 -17.13
C CYS A 16 21.23 2.26 -16.27
N THR A 17 21.67 3.45 -16.69
CA THR A 17 22.59 4.27 -15.88
C THR A 17 22.12 5.72 -15.75
N LEU A 18 22.62 6.42 -14.73
CA LEU A 18 22.41 7.86 -14.61
C LEU A 18 23.16 8.62 -15.71
N THR A 19 22.48 9.55 -16.38
CA THR A 19 23.10 10.42 -17.39
C THR A 19 24.05 11.44 -16.77
N ASN A 20 23.69 11.97 -15.59
CA ASN A 20 24.44 12.97 -14.86
C ASN A 20 24.66 12.51 -13.42
N SER A 21 25.73 13.02 -12.80
CA SER A 21 25.91 12.86 -11.36
C SER A 21 24.78 13.55 -10.60
N ILE A 22 24.36 12.95 -9.50
CA ILE A 22 23.39 13.51 -8.56
C ILE A 22 23.99 13.54 -7.15
N THR A 23 23.50 14.45 -6.33
CA THR A 23 23.83 14.60 -4.92
C THR A 23 22.70 14.07 -4.03
N ALA A 24 22.94 13.95 -2.73
CA ALA A 24 21.96 13.45 -1.76
C ALA A 24 20.66 14.29 -1.69
N GLY A 25 20.70 15.56 -2.11
CA GLY A 25 19.54 16.46 -2.10
C GLY A 25 18.70 16.45 -3.39
N ASP A 26 19.19 15.81 -4.46
CA ASP A 26 18.51 15.86 -5.75
C ASP A 26 17.25 14.99 -5.74
N THR A 27 16.13 15.58 -6.16
CA THR A 27 14.81 14.94 -6.28
C THR A 27 14.43 14.62 -7.73
N SER A 28 15.40 14.68 -8.64
CA SER A 28 15.25 14.37 -10.06
C SER A 28 16.52 13.73 -10.60
N ALA A 29 16.36 12.88 -11.60
CA ALA A 29 17.46 12.24 -12.30
C ALA A 29 17.11 12.02 -13.77
N LEU A 30 18.12 11.97 -14.63
CA LEU A 30 17.98 11.58 -16.02
C LEU A 30 18.67 10.24 -16.24
N LEU A 31 17.99 9.35 -16.95
CA LEU A 31 18.49 8.01 -17.26
C LEU A 31 19.02 7.94 -18.69
N THR A 32 20.02 7.10 -18.91
CA THR A 32 20.49 6.70 -20.24
C THR A 32 20.46 5.18 -20.37
N GLY A 33 20.10 4.70 -21.56
CA GLY A 33 19.77 3.29 -21.84
C GLY A 33 18.29 3.06 -22.15
N THR A 34 17.91 1.80 -22.31
CA THR A 34 16.53 1.41 -22.66
C THR A 34 15.64 1.43 -21.43
N VAL A 35 14.64 2.30 -21.38
CA VAL A 35 13.69 2.39 -20.24
C VAL A 35 12.25 2.09 -20.64
N THR A 36 11.98 1.62 -21.87
CA THR A 36 10.61 1.39 -22.36
C THR A 36 9.82 0.38 -21.53
N ALA A 37 10.50 -0.63 -20.97
CA ALA A 37 9.89 -1.65 -20.11
C ALA A 37 9.91 -1.33 -18.60
N TRP A 38 10.33 -0.13 -18.19
CA TRP A 38 10.27 0.30 -16.79
C TRP A 38 8.84 0.65 -16.35
N ASN A 39 8.60 0.69 -15.04
CA ASN A 39 7.32 0.97 -14.40
C ASN A 39 6.81 2.39 -14.74
N ASN A 40 5.58 2.52 -15.22
CA ASN A 40 4.93 3.84 -15.30
C ASN A 40 4.52 4.33 -13.90
N THR A 41 4.26 5.63 -13.75
CA THR A 41 3.80 6.22 -12.49
C THR A 41 2.30 6.54 -12.48
N ALA A 42 1.55 6.09 -13.50
CA ALA A 42 0.10 6.31 -13.57
C ALA A 42 -0.66 5.47 -12.54
N SER A 43 -0.10 4.33 -12.14
CA SER A 43 -0.67 3.43 -11.13
C SER A 43 -0.09 3.65 -9.72
N GLY A 44 0.77 4.67 -9.56
CA GLY A 44 1.49 4.97 -8.33
C GLY A 44 3.01 4.93 -8.49
N PRO A 45 3.75 5.30 -7.44
CA PRO A 45 5.20 5.37 -7.46
C PRO A 45 5.84 3.97 -7.51
N PHE A 46 7.14 3.91 -7.78
CA PHE A 46 7.92 2.66 -7.72
C PHE A 46 9.27 2.89 -7.07
N TYR A 47 9.84 1.84 -6.49
CA TYR A 47 11.21 1.89 -5.99
C TYR A 47 12.20 1.52 -7.09
N MET A 48 13.36 2.15 -7.04
CA MET A 48 14.55 1.76 -7.80
C MET A 48 15.76 1.68 -6.88
N VAL A 49 16.78 0.95 -7.33
CA VAL A 49 18.12 0.97 -6.74
C VAL A 49 19.07 1.76 -7.62
N ILE A 50 20.02 2.46 -7.01
CA ILE A 50 21.19 3.06 -7.64
C ILE A 50 22.43 2.43 -7.01
N ASP A 51 23.46 2.15 -7.82
CA ASP A 51 24.72 1.53 -7.41
C ASP A 51 24.56 0.22 -6.61
N PRO A 52 23.76 -0.75 -7.10
CA PRO A 52 23.49 -1.99 -6.39
C PRO A 52 24.79 -2.78 -6.12
N GLY A 53 24.93 -3.27 -4.88
CA GLY A 53 26.08 -4.03 -4.40
C GLY A 53 27.31 -3.19 -4.05
N LEU A 54 27.26 -1.86 -4.22
CA LEU A 54 28.35 -0.95 -3.87
C LEU A 54 28.10 -0.30 -2.50
N ALA A 55 29.15 0.30 -1.93
CA ALA A 55 29.02 1.08 -0.69
C ALA A 55 28.11 2.31 -0.84
N THR A 56 27.86 2.74 -2.08
CA THR A 56 26.91 3.80 -2.43
C THR A 56 25.51 3.27 -2.75
N GLU A 57 25.18 2.00 -2.53
CA GLU A 57 23.83 1.47 -2.83
C GLU A 57 22.76 2.31 -2.14
N GLU A 58 21.82 2.83 -2.94
CA GLU A 58 20.68 3.61 -2.45
C GLU A 58 19.39 3.10 -3.08
N LYS A 59 18.35 2.92 -2.24
CA LYS A 59 16.97 2.77 -2.72
C LYS A 59 16.31 4.15 -2.78
N VAL A 60 15.54 4.37 -3.83
CA VAL A 60 14.84 5.63 -4.09
C VAL A 60 13.41 5.34 -4.49
N LEU A 61 12.45 6.06 -3.91
CA LEU A 61 11.06 6.05 -4.36
C LEU A 61 10.88 7.09 -5.46
N VAL A 62 10.54 6.66 -6.67
CA VAL A 62 10.26 7.53 -7.81
C VAL A 62 8.78 7.88 -7.85
N GLY A 63 8.46 9.15 -7.61
CA GLY A 63 7.08 9.65 -7.65
C GLY A 63 6.54 9.87 -9.06
N SER A 64 7.40 10.27 -10.01
CA SER A 64 6.98 10.56 -11.38
C SER A 64 8.06 10.19 -12.40
N ARG A 65 7.63 9.71 -13.57
CA ARG A 65 8.52 9.41 -14.69
C ARG A 65 7.87 9.75 -16.04
N THR A 66 8.63 10.44 -16.88
CA THR A 66 8.29 10.70 -18.28
C THR A 66 9.47 10.32 -19.17
N GLY A 67 9.33 9.26 -19.98
CA GLY A 67 10.44 8.71 -20.75
C GLY A 67 11.60 8.29 -19.83
N SER A 68 12.76 8.91 -20.03
CA SER A 68 13.98 8.72 -19.22
C SER A 68 14.13 9.73 -18.07
N SER A 69 13.22 10.69 -17.94
CA SER A 69 13.28 11.70 -16.87
C SER A 69 12.51 11.22 -15.64
N LEU A 70 13.17 11.24 -14.48
CA LEU A 70 12.59 10.95 -13.18
C LEU A 70 12.44 12.23 -12.37
N SER A 71 11.35 12.35 -11.61
CA SER A 71 11.11 13.47 -10.71
C SER A 71 10.29 13.04 -9.49
N SER A 72 10.14 13.95 -8.53
CA SER A 72 9.47 13.67 -7.24
C SER A 72 10.10 12.46 -6.53
N MET A 73 11.42 12.35 -6.62
CA MET A 73 12.16 11.26 -6.00
C MET A 73 12.27 11.50 -4.49
N THR A 74 11.96 10.48 -3.68
CA THR A 74 12.29 10.44 -2.26
C THR A 74 13.52 9.55 -2.07
N ARG A 75 14.60 10.14 -1.59
CA ARG A 75 15.95 9.55 -1.50
C ARG A 75 16.14 8.78 -0.18
N GLY A 76 17.09 7.84 -0.16
CA GLY A 76 17.51 7.12 1.04
C GLY A 76 16.36 6.37 1.75
N VAL A 77 15.62 5.55 1.00
CA VAL A 77 14.50 4.77 1.56
C VAL A 77 14.91 3.32 1.81
N ASP A 78 14.01 2.51 2.38
CA ASP A 78 14.20 1.06 2.58
C ASP A 78 15.51 0.70 3.33
N GLY A 79 15.84 1.49 4.36
CA GLY A 79 17.04 1.28 5.18
C GLY A 79 18.35 1.78 4.57
N THR A 80 18.32 2.39 3.38
CA THR A 80 19.48 3.06 2.77
C THR A 80 19.56 4.54 3.16
N THR A 81 20.68 5.20 2.86
CA THR A 81 20.86 6.64 3.11
C THR A 81 21.07 7.38 1.79
N ALA A 82 20.52 8.59 1.67
CA ALA A 82 20.68 9.41 0.48
C ALA A 82 22.17 9.73 0.25
N ALA A 83 22.67 9.41 -0.94
CA ALA A 83 24.08 9.56 -1.32
C ALA A 83 24.25 10.36 -2.61
N SER A 84 25.49 10.81 -2.83
CA SER A 84 25.92 11.28 -4.14
C SER A 84 26.28 10.10 -5.03
N HIS A 85 25.81 10.11 -6.28
CA HIS A 85 26.11 9.10 -7.28
C HIS A 85 26.73 9.74 -8.50
N SER A 86 27.68 9.04 -9.12
CA SER A 86 28.33 9.52 -10.34
C SER A 86 27.45 9.30 -11.57
N ALA A 87 27.64 10.10 -12.61
CA ALA A 87 27.17 9.75 -13.95
C ALA A 87 27.68 8.34 -14.31
N GLY A 88 26.83 7.52 -14.92
CA GLY A 88 27.13 6.12 -15.21
C GLY A 88 26.78 5.15 -14.08
N ALA A 89 26.35 5.62 -12.90
CA ALA A 89 25.84 4.77 -11.82
C ALA A 89 24.72 3.86 -12.32
N THR A 90 24.84 2.55 -12.05
CA THR A 90 23.85 1.55 -12.50
C THR A 90 22.56 1.70 -11.71
N CYS A 91 21.41 1.62 -12.37
CA CYS A 91 20.13 1.66 -11.70
C CYS A 91 19.03 0.87 -12.41
N TYR A 92 18.06 0.39 -11.64
CA TYR A 92 16.87 -0.31 -12.12
C TYR A 92 15.75 -0.35 -11.07
N PRO A 93 14.47 -0.51 -11.47
CA PRO A 93 13.36 -0.70 -10.54
C PRO A 93 13.51 -1.98 -9.73
N VAL A 94 13.08 -1.96 -8.47
CA VAL A 94 13.19 -3.10 -7.55
C VAL A 94 11.94 -3.24 -6.68
N PHE A 95 11.73 -4.45 -6.20
CA PHE A 95 10.87 -4.71 -5.04
C PHE A 95 11.71 -4.52 -3.75
N THR A 96 11.10 -3.96 -2.71
CA THR A 96 11.79 -3.54 -1.47
C THR A 96 11.31 -4.30 -0.23
N ALA A 97 12.03 -4.15 0.90
CA ALA A 97 11.54 -4.69 2.17
C ALA A 97 10.28 -3.96 2.64
N VAL A 98 10.15 -2.66 2.36
CA VAL A 98 8.90 -1.90 2.59
C VAL A 98 7.72 -2.52 1.82
N ASP A 99 7.92 -2.90 0.55
CA ASP A 99 6.86 -3.56 -0.23
C ASP A 99 6.46 -4.91 0.35
N ALA A 100 7.46 -5.69 0.79
CA ALA A 100 7.26 -6.98 1.42
C ALA A 100 6.48 -6.84 2.73
N ASP A 101 6.87 -5.88 3.57
CA ASP A 101 6.25 -5.64 4.88
C ASP A 101 4.78 -5.23 4.74
N GLU A 102 4.47 -4.29 3.84
CA GLU A 102 3.09 -3.86 3.61
C GLU A 102 2.21 -5.00 3.10
N ALA A 103 2.70 -5.82 2.17
CA ALA A 103 1.97 -6.98 1.67
C ALA A 103 1.78 -8.04 2.77
N ASN A 104 2.83 -8.32 3.54
CA ASN A 104 2.81 -9.27 4.63
C ASN A 104 1.86 -8.84 5.75
N ARG A 105 1.82 -7.55 6.08
CA ARG A 105 0.94 -6.96 7.09
C ARG A 105 -0.54 -7.17 6.75
N LEU A 106 -0.92 -7.00 5.49
CA LEU A 106 -2.27 -7.32 5.04
C LEU A 106 -2.55 -8.83 5.10
N ALA A 107 -1.60 -9.67 4.66
CA ALA A 107 -1.78 -11.12 4.64
C ALA A 107 -1.88 -11.74 6.04
N ALA A 108 -1.20 -11.16 7.04
CA ALA A 108 -1.11 -11.69 8.39
C ALA A 108 -2.21 -11.19 9.34
N VAL A 109 -3.08 -10.26 8.92
CA VAL A 109 -4.03 -9.57 9.82
C VAL A 109 -5.17 -10.47 10.32
N MET A 110 -5.64 -11.40 9.49
CA MET A 110 -6.74 -12.32 9.82
C MET A 110 -6.16 -13.61 10.42
N THR A 111 -6.65 -14.03 11.58
CA THR A 111 -6.01 -15.10 12.37
C THR A 111 -6.93 -16.27 12.67
N THR A 112 -8.23 -16.03 12.74
CA THR A 112 -9.24 -17.01 13.13
C THR A 112 -10.33 -17.07 12.06
N ARG A 113 -10.93 -18.26 11.90
CA ARG A 113 -12.07 -18.42 10.99
C ARG A 113 -13.21 -17.49 11.39
N GLY A 114 -13.71 -16.73 10.42
CA GLY A 114 -14.82 -15.79 10.61
C GLY A 114 -14.41 -14.43 11.17
N ASP A 115 -13.10 -14.14 11.28
CA ASP A 115 -12.63 -12.76 11.41
C ASP A 115 -13.12 -11.92 10.22
N LEU A 116 -13.33 -10.63 10.45
CA LEU A 116 -13.63 -9.64 9.40
C LEU A 116 -12.44 -8.68 9.25
N LEU A 117 -12.08 -8.38 8.01
CA LEU A 117 -11.07 -7.37 7.69
C LEU A 117 -11.68 -5.97 7.81
N THR A 118 -10.99 -5.06 8.50
CA THR A 118 -11.33 -3.64 8.58
C THR A 118 -10.09 -2.76 8.40
N LEU A 119 -10.27 -1.45 8.43
CA LEU A 119 -9.21 -0.47 8.59
C LEU A 119 -9.35 0.22 9.94
N ASN A 120 -8.24 0.52 10.60
CA ASN A 120 -8.24 1.33 11.82
C ASN A 120 -8.28 2.84 11.46
N SER A 121 -8.28 3.70 12.48
CA SER A 121 -8.27 5.16 12.31
C SER A 121 -7.05 5.72 11.55
N SER A 122 -5.95 4.96 11.48
CA SER A 122 -4.76 5.30 10.70
C SER A 122 -4.83 4.82 9.25
N GLY A 123 -5.88 4.10 8.86
CA GLY A 123 -6.02 3.50 7.53
C GLY A 123 -5.24 2.18 7.37
N ASP A 124 -4.80 1.56 8.46
CA ASP A 124 -4.09 0.29 8.42
C ASP A 124 -5.05 -0.90 8.48
N PRO A 125 -4.78 -2.00 7.74
CA PRO A 125 -5.45 -3.28 7.93
C PRO A 125 -5.52 -3.67 9.40
N ALA A 126 -6.74 -3.90 9.87
CA ALA A 126 -7.06 -4.35 11.20
C ALA A 126 -8.09 -5.48 11.13
N ARG A 127 -8.26 -6.19 12.24
CA ARG A 127 -9.23 -7.29 12.34
C ARG A 127 -10.35 -6.95 13.32
N ILE A 128 -11.57 -7.31 12.96
CA ILE A 128 -12.66 -7.50 13.92
C ILE A 128 -12.77 -9.01 14.11
N ALA A 129 -12.44 -9.49 15.30
CA ALA A 129 -12.49 -10.91 15.60
C ALA A 129 -13.93 -11.44 15.43
N ILE A 130 -14.08 -12.75 15.16
CA ILE A 130 -15.41 -13.37 15.14
C ILE A 130 -16.18 -13.06 16.44
N GLY A 131 -17.43 -12.62 16.29
CA GLY A 131 -18.32 -12.33 17.42
C GLY A 131 -18.75 -13.60 18.15
N ALA A 132 -19.45 -13.42 19.28
CA ALA A 132 -20.06 -14.53 20.00
C ALA A 132 -21.43 -14.90 19.39
N ASN A 133 -21.94 -16.09 19.72
CA ASN A 133 -23.31 -16.47 19.39
C ASN A 133 -24.30 -15.45 19.98
N GLY A 134 -25.32 -15.09 19.21
CA GLY A 134 -26.31 -14.09 19.61
C GLY A 134 -25.81 -12.64 19.50
N TYR A 135 -24.70 -12.38 18.79
CA TYR A 135 -24.24 -11.01 18.47
C TYR A 135 -24.48 -10.68 17.00
N LEU A 136 -24.78 -9.41 16.73
CA LEU A 136 -24.89 -8.82 15.40
C LEU A 136 -23.77 -7.81 15.19
N LEU A 137 -23.30 -7.66 13.95
CA LEU A 137 -22.35 -6.61 13.60
C LEU A 137 -23.12 -5.29 13.52
N THR A 138 -22.70 -4.32 14.31
CA THR A 138 -23.25 -2.95 14.33
C THR A 138 -22.16 -1.95 14.00
N SER A 139 -22.55 -0.69 13.76
CA SER A 139 -21.64 0.42 13.52
C SER A 139 -22.06 1.62 14.36
N ASN A 140 -21.09 2.32 14.94
CA ASN A 140 -21.31 3.62 15.60
C ASN A 140 -21.06 4.80 14.65
N GLY A 141 -20.92 4.54 13.35
CA GLY A 141 -20.55 5.54 12.33
C GLY A 141 -19.05 5.79 12.20
N THR A 142 -18.22 5.20 13.07
CA THR A 142 -16.74 5.23 12.99
C THR A 142 -16.19 3.83 12.78
N ASP A 143 -16.49 2.92 13.72
CA ASP A 143 -16.01 1.54 13.71
C ASP A 143 -17.20 0.57 13.68
N ALA A 144 -16.98 -0.57 13.03
CA ALA A 144 -17.88 -1.71 13.17
C ALA A 144 -17.49 -2.52 14.42
N THR A 145 -18.48 -3.00 15.17
CA THR A 145 -18.28 -3.80 16.39
C THR A 145 -19.40 -4.81 16.56
N TRP A 146 -19.15 -5.88 17.31
CA TRP A 146 -20.19 -6.83 17.68
C TRP A 146 -21.00 -6.32 18.87
N ALA A 147 -22.33 -6.36 18.76
CA ALA A 147 -23.24 -6.08 19.86
C ALA A 147 -24.24 -7.21 20.04
N VAL A 148 -24.71 -7.43 21.27
CA VAL A 148 -25.74 -8.43 21.57
C VAL A 148 -26.97 -8.15 20.72
N ALA A 149 -27.51 -9.19 20.07
CA ALA A 149 -28.75 -9.10 19.34
C ALA A 149 -29.88 -8.68 20.30
N PRO A 150 -30.72 -7.70 19.92
CA PRO A 150 -31.83 -7.28 20.78
C PRO A 150 -32.77 -8.46 21.04
N THR A 151 -33.22 -8.60 22.28
CA THR A 151 -34.09 -9.71 22.73
C THR A 151 -35.54 -9.58 22.24
N SER A 152 -35.86 -8.52 21.48
CA SER A 152 -37.20 -8.23 20.95
C SER A 152 -37.07 -7.72 19.51
N GLY A 153 -37.87 -8.26 18.59
CA GLY A 153 -37.92 -7.83 17.18
C GLY A 153 -37.18 -8.72 16.16
N ILE A 154 -36.54 -9.81 16.59
CA ILE A 154 -36.00 -10.85 15.69
C ILE A 154 -36.33 -12.21 16.32
N SER A 155 -37.44 -12.83 15.91
CA SER A 155 -37.79 -14.19 16.33
C SER A 155 -37.25 -15.21 15.32
N SER A 156 -36.73 -16.34 15.81
CA SER A 156 -36.41 -17.52 15.00
C SER A 156 -37.70 -18.07 14.37
N GLY A 157 -38.04 -17.58 13.17
CA GLY A 157 -39.29 -17.89 12.48
C GLY A 157 -39.81 -16.78 11.57
N ASP A 158 -39.21 -15.58 11.65
CA ASP A 158 -39.54 -14.44 10.78
C ASP A 158 -38.86 -14.57 9.39
N ASP A 159 -39.12 -15.67 8.67
CA ASP A 159 -38.59 -15.93 7.31
C ASP A 159 -39.18 -14.99 6.24
N SER A 160 -39.93 -13.95 6.61
CA SER A 160 -40.56 -13.04 5.63
C SER A 160 -40.52 -11.55 5.96
N ALA A 161 -40.06 -11.12 7.14
CA ALA A 161 -39.81 -9.71 7.39
C ALA A 161 -38.99 -9.51 8.67
N ILE A 162 -37.78 -8.97 8.53
CA ILE A 162 -37.21 -8.13 9.59
C ILE A 162 -38.14 -6.91 9.68
N VAL A 163 -39.09 -6.95 10.61
CA VAL A 163 -39.94 -5.79 10.91
C VAL A 163 -39.13 -4.90 11.85
N LEU A 164 -38.35 -3.98 11.28
CA LEU A 164 -37.75 -2.89 12.06
C LEU A 164 -38.91 -2.02 12.54
N GLY A 165 -39.12 -1.95 13.86
CA GLY A 165 -40.26 -1.27 14.46
C GLY A 165 -40.48 0.14 13.92
N SER A 166 -41.73 0.38 13.48
CA SER A 166 -42.34 1.65 13.03
C SER A 166 -42.33 1.95 11.52
N GLN A 167 -43.28 1.36 10.79
CA GLN A 167 -44.01 2.08 9.74
C GLN A 167 -45.50 2.01 10.07
N ILE A 168 -45.95 2.89 10.96
CA ILE A 168 -47.35 3.31 10.95
C ILE A 168 -47.40 4.44 9.93
N PHE A 169 -47.80 4.15 8.69
CA PHE A 169 -48.35 5.18 7.82
C PHE A 169 -49.81 5.34 8.21
N GLY A 170 -50.05 6.34 9.07
CA GLY A 170 -51.34 6.87 9.47
C GLY A 170 -51.17 8.32 9.81
#